data_AF-A0A7C3T3Q6-F1
#
_entry.id   AF-A0A7C3T3Q6-F1
#
_cell.length_a   1.000
_cell.length_b   1.000
_cell.length_c   1.000
_cell.angle_alpha   90.00
_cell.angle_beta   90.00
_cell.angle_gamma   90.00
#
_symmetry.space_group_name_H-M   'P 1'
#
loop_
_entity.id
_entity.type
_entity.pdbx_description
1 polymer ?
#
loop_
_entity_poly.entity_id
_entity_poly.type
_entity_poly.pdbx_seq_one_letter_code
_entity_poly.pdbx_strand_id
1 'polypeptide(L)'
;LLPQGMTVGGTTTVNSGTCLRIPRHVLKRWHLEHGLKDLAEGELDLLYAAVEEYLFVKRADPEVVGKNGLLFLEGAQKLGYSGGFLPRNAKDCEGYGVCVYGCPSGAKQSVNVSYIPDALRAGADVYTRCRVERIKVRSGRAVGVKGRFRDPRTGKRTSRLDVEARVVVLAGGALQTPSLLLHNRLCLASGRVGKNLSIHPCGGVMALFDQPVGNPRGIPQSTYVDEFAADGIMLEGANLPPSVMAVSLMWGGRRNAEAMGLYPFLATFGSMISEHDSRGRVTAGPSPRQPLAFYSLGRNDLERMKRSILLMSEIWFAAGARRVYTPIQGFREMTSPRDLARLSHATLKRGDIYGLSAYHPMGTCAMGSDPEWSVVRSIGETWEVENLFICDASVLPTSLGVNPQLTVMALALRTAGFIDERLRGSPASLSRSETSSGEQREARGASRQEAQREA
;
A
#
# COMPACT_ATOMS: atom_id res chain seq x y z
N LEU A 1 -12.71 -5.99 -2.53
CA LEU A 1 -12.37 -4.80 -3.36
C LEU A 1 -10.93 -4.38 -3.06
N LEU A 2 -10.13 -4.06 -4.09
CA LEU A 2 -8.74 -3.55 -3.96
C LEU A 2 -8.59 -2.21 -4.72
N PRO A 3 -9.03 -1.08 -4.16
CA PRO A 3 -8.99 0.20 -4.86
C PRO A 3 -7.55 0.72 -5.00
N GLN A 4 -7.26 1.35 -6.14
CA GLN A 4 -5.95 1.94 -6.47
C GLN A 4 -6.13 3.29 -7.17
N GLY A 5 -5.27 4.25 -6.86
CA GLY A 5 -5.26 5.53 -7.55
C GLY A 5 -4.58 5.43 -8.91
N MET A 6 -5.29 5.78 -9.98
CA MET A 6 -4.75 5.88 -11.35
C MET A 6 -4.64 7.34 -11.80
N THR A 7 -3.84 8.11 -11.07
CA THR A 7 -3.60 9.53 -11.30
C THR A 7 -2.19 9.90 -10.86
N VAL A 8 -1.71 11.10 -11.18
CA VAL A 8 -0.49 11.64 -10.57
C VAL A 8 -0.68 11.66 -9.05
N GLY A 9 0.32 11.16 -8.31
CA GLY A 9 0.23 10.92 -6.86
C GLY A 9 -0.26 9.51 -6.47
N GLY A 10 -0.80 8.74 -7.42
CA GLY A 10 -1.23 7.36 -7.20
C GLY A 10 -2.30 7.24 -6.11
N THR A 11 -2.20 6.20 -5.29
CA THR A 11 -3.18 5.94 -4.21
C THR A 11 -3.14 7.00 -3.11
N THR A 12 -2.05 7.77 -2.95
CA THR A 12 -2.00 8.86 -1.97
C THR A 12 -3.03 9.95 -2.26
N THR A 13 -3.45 10.10 -3.53
CA THR A 13 -4.49 11.05 -3.93
C THR A 13 -5.87 10.65 -3.39
N VAL A 14 -6.17 9.36 -3.30
CA VAL A 14 -7.51 8.83 -2.99
C VAL A 14 -7.60 8.07 -1.65
N ASN A 15 -6.51 7.96 -0.89
CA ASN A 15 -6.57 7.41 0.48
C ASN A 15 -7.02 8.47 1.50
N SER A 16 -7.13 8.09 2.78
CA SER A 16 -7.53 9.02 3.85
C SER A 16 -6.38 9.78 4.51
N GLY A 17 -5.12 9.53 4.11
CA GLY A 17 -3.95 10.24 4.61
C GLY A 17 -3.42 9.79 5.98
N THR A 18 -3.78 8.61 6.47
CA THR A 18 -3.25 8.06 7.72
C THR A 18 -1.74 7.80 7.63
N CYS A 19 -0.99 8.22 8.65
CA CYS A 19 0.46 8.12 8.73
C CYS A 19 0.88 7.48 10.06
N LEU A 20 1.15 6.18 10.04
CA LEU A 20 1.66 5.44 11.21
C LEU A 20 3.07 4.94 10.91
N ARG A 21 3.96 5.04 11.91
CA ARG A 21 5.27 4.38 11.84
C ARG A 21 5.11 2.88 11.97
N ILE A 22 5.98 2.13 11.30
CA ILE A 22 6.02 0.67 11.41
C ILE A 22 6.24 0.21 12.87
N PRO A 23 5.52 -0.80 13.38
CA PRO A 23 5.75 -1.32 14.72
C PRO A 23 7.14 -1.97 14.87
N ARG A 24 7.76 -1.78 16.04
CA ARG A 24 9.10 -2.32 16.37
C ARG A 24 9.21 -3.83 16.19
N HIS A 25 8.16 -4.59 16.55
CA HIS A 25 8.15 -6.04 16.38
C HIS A 25 8.20 -6.48 14.91
N VAL A 26 7.69 -5.67 13.97
CA VAL A 26 7.78 -5.94 12.53
C VAL A 26 9.20 -5.68 12.02
N LEU A 27 9.86 -4.60 12.46
CA LEU A 27 11.27 -4.36 12.13
C LEU A 27 12.18 -5.46 12.69
N LYS A 28 11.94 -5.89 13.93
CA LYS A 28 12.63 -7.04 14.53
C LYS A 28 12.46 -8.30 13.67
N ARG A 29 11.24 -8.54 13.16
CA ARG A 29 10.96 -9.65 12.24
C ARG A 29 11.72 -9.51 10.93
N TRP A 30 11.77 -8.32 10.33
CA TRP A 30 12.54 -8.05 9.10
C TRP A 30 14.03 -8.31 9.29
N HIS A 31 14.59 -7.90 10.44
CA HIS A 31 15.96 -8.19 10.80
C HIS A 31 16.22 -9.70 10.90
N LEU A 32 15.39 -10.43 11.66
CA LEU A 32 15.62 -11.84 11.97
C LEU A 32 15.27 -12.80 10.82
N GLU A 33 14.16 -12.57 10.12
CA GLU A 33 13.63 -13.49 9.09
C GLU A 33 14.08 -13.14 7.68
N HIS A 34 14.41 -11.86 7.41
CA HIS A 34 14.75 -11.38 6.06
C HIS A 34 16.17 -10.82 5.93
N GLY A 35 16.95 -10.85 7.02
CA GLY A 35 18.35 -10.43 7.06
C GLY A 35 18.55 -8.92 6.85
N LEU A 36 17.51 -8.11 7.05
CA LEU A 36 17.52 -6.66 6.82
C LEU A 36 18.13 -5.91 8.02
N LYS A 37 19.43 -6.09 8.22
CA LYS A 37 20.18 -5.53 9.36
C LYS A 37 20.21 -4.00 9.37
N ASP A 38 20.17 -3.40 8.18
CA ASP A 38 20.18 -1.96 7.91
C ASP A 38 18.78 -1.32 7.99
N LEU A 39 17.77 -2.08 8.43
CA LEU A 39 16.40 -1.64 8.70
C LEU A 39 15.96 -2.11 10.10
N ALA A 40 16.90 -2.13 11.04
CA ALA A 40 16.61 -2.44 12.43
C ALA A 40 15.80 -1.31 13.12
N GLU A 41 15.43 -1.53 14.38
CA GLU A 41 14.77 -0.53 15.20
C GLU A 41 15.62 0.75 15.31
N GLY A 42 15.01 1.92 15.09
CA GLY A 42 15.69 3.21 15.10
C GLY A 42 16.25 3.67 13.74
N GLU A 43 16.59 2.75 12.84
CA GLU A 43 17.22 3.07 11.54
C GLU A 43 16.35 3.94 10.63
N LEU A 44 15.02 3.87 10.80
CA LEU A 44 14.07 4.66 10.02
C LEU A 44 13.59 5.93 10.73
N ASP A 45 13.98 6.19 11.99
CA ASP A 45 13.36 7.26 12.79
C ASP A 45 13.63 8.67 12.23
N LEU A 46 14.85 8.92 11.76
CA LEU A 46 15.19 10.20 11.12
C LEU A 46 14.45 10.39 9.79
N LEU A 47 14.30 9.32 9.01
CA LEU A 47 13.55 9.34 7.75
C LEU A 47 12.06 9.55 8.01
N TYR A 48 11.51 8.92 9.05
CA TYR A 48 10.15 9.16 9.49
C TYR A 48 9.93 10.61 9.91
N ALA A 49 10.80 11.15 10.75
CA ALA A 49 10.72 12.55 11.19
C ALA A 49 10.75 13.52 9.99
N ALA A 50 11.66 13.31 9.03
CA ALA A 50 11.75 14.15 7.84
C ALA A 50 10.47 14.10 6.98
N VAL A 51 9.90 12.90 6.78
CA VAL A 51 8.65 12.75 6.01
C VAL A 51 7.45 13.33 6.77
N GLU A 52 7.38 13.11 8.08
CA GLU A 52 6.31 13.63 8.94
C GLU A 52 6.31 15.16 8.99
N GLU A 53 7.48 15.77 9.13
CA GLU A 53 7.64 17.22 9.10
C GLU A 53 7.22 17.79 7.74
N TYR A 54 7.78 17.24 6.65
CA TYR A 54 7.49 17.70 5.29
C TYR A 54 6.00 17.58 4.92
N LEU A 55 5.34 16.50 5.37
CA LEU A 55 3.91 16.25 5.08
C LEU A 55 2.96 16.79 6.14
N PHE A 56 3.46 17.54 7.12
CA PHE A 56 2.68 18.11 8.22
C PHE A 56 1.83 17.06 8.96
N VAL A 57 2.45 15.92 9.29
CA VAL A 57 1.76 14.82 9.96
C VAL A 57 1.42 15.22 11.39
N LYS A 58 0.11 15.27 11.69
CA LYS A 58 -0.42 15.57 13.02
C LYS A 58 -1.59 14.66 13.35
N ARG A 59 -1.89 14.49 14.64
CA ARG A 59 -3.12 13.82 15.08
C ARG A 59 -4.33 14.56 14.52
N ALA A 60 -5.35 13.81 14.09
CA ALA A 60 -6.56 14.39 13.53
C ALA A 60 -7.19 15.37 14.53
N ASP A 61 -7.54 16.54 14.02
CA ASP A 61 -8.14 17.61 14.81
C ASP A 61 -9.56 17.21 15.26
N PRO A 62 -9.85 17.21 16.58
CA PRO A 62 -11.16 16.91 17.13
C PRO A 62 -12.31 17.70 16.48
N GLU A 63 -12.07 18.92 16.00
CA GLU A 63 -13.09 19.76 15.37
C GLU A 63 -13.62 19.18 14.04
N VAL A 64 -12.80 18.37 13.35
CA VAL A 64 -13.12 17.84 12.01
C VAL A 64 -13.14 16.31 11.94
N VAL A 65 -12.93 15.62 13.07
CA VAL A 65 -13.05 14.15 13.18
C VAL A 65 -14.45 13.65 12.81
N GLY A 66 -15.49 14.44 13.13
CA GLY A 66 -16.90 14.12 12.91
C GLY A 66 -17.50 13.17 13.95
N LYS A 67 -18.82 13.22 14.13
CA LYS A 67 -19.51 12.45 15.17
C LYS A 67 -19.35 10.93 15.01
N ASN A 68 -19.22 10.44 13.77
CA ASN A 68 -18.97 9.03 13.47
C ASN A 68 -17.81 8.45 14.30
N GLY A 69 -16.65 9.11 14.24
CA GLY A 69 -15.45 8.64 14.96
C GLY A 69 -15.56 8.83 16.47
N LEU A 70 -16.20 9.92 16.92
CA LEU A 70 -16.40 10.23 18.34
C LEU A 70 -17.33 9.23 19.03
N LEU A 71 -18.45 8.87 18.40
CA LEU A 71 -19.39 7.87 18.93
C LEU A 71 -18.71 6.51 19.12
N PHE A 72 -17.86 6.10 18.17
CA PHE A 72 -17.13 4.84 18.30
C PHE A 72 -16.13 4.87 19.46
N LEU A 73 -15.37 5.97 19.61
CA LEU A 73 -14.46 6.14 20.74
C LEU A 73 -15.19 6.15 22.08
N GLU A 74 -16.36 6.79 22.17
CA GLU A 74 -17.19 6.77 23.37
C GLU A 74 -17.62 5.34 23.73
N GLY A 75 -18.06 4.55 22.74
CA GLY A 75 -18.38 3.14 22.94
C GLY A 75 -17.19 2.32 23.41
N ALA A 76 -16.01 2.54 22.81
CA ALA A 76 -14.77 1.87 23.19
C ALA A 76 -14.35 2.23 24.63
N GLN A 77 -14.45 3.51 25.01
CA GLN A 77 -14.15 3.99 26.35
C GLN A 77 -15.07 3.37 27.41
N LYS A 78 -16.37 3.23 27.13
CA LYS A 78 -17.32 2.55 28.03
C LYS A 78 -16.97 1.08 28.27
N LEU A 79 -16.29 0.44 27.33
CA LEU A 79 -15.80 -0.93 27.43
C LEU A 79 -14.37 -1.01 27.99
N GLY A 80 -13.71 0.12 28.22
CA GLY A 80 -12.34 0.19 28.74
C GLY A 80 -11.24 -0.07 27.70
N TYR A 81 -11.54 0.04 26.40
CA TYR A 81 -10.55 -0.19 25.33
C TYR A 81 -9.72 1.06 25.01
N SER A 82 -8.44 0.87 24.68
CA SER A 82 -7.57 1.95 24.23
C SER A 82 -7.93 2.48 22.85
N GLY A 83 -7.86 3.80 22.66
CA GLY A 83 -8.14 4.44 21.38
C GLY A 83 -7.80 5.93 21.37
N GLY A 84 -7.89 6.54 20.20
CA GLY A 84 -7.58 7.96 20.03
C GLY A 84 -7.75 8.47 18.60
N PHE A 85 -7.13 9.60 18.29
CA PHE A 85 -7.19 10.24 16.98
C PHE A 85 -6.04 9.76 16.08
N LEU A 86 -6.34 9.43 14.83
CA LEU A 86 -5.32 8.94 13.89
C LEU A 86 -4.37 10.06 13.46
N PRO A 87 -3.06 9.82 13.35
CA PRO A 87 -2.13 10.76 12.73
C PRO A 87 -2.33 10.80 11.22
N ARG A 88 -2.38 12.01 10.65
CA ARG A 88 -2.68 12.24 9.24
C ARG A 88 -1.81 13.33 8.63
N ASN A 89 -1.48 13.17 7.34
CA ASN A 89 -0.81 14.19 6.53
C ASN A 89 -1.81 15.21 5.96
N ALA A 90 -2.50 15.94 6.84
CA ALA A 90 -3.49 16.93 6.41
C ALA A 90 -3.23 18.27 7.11
N LYS A 91 -2.91 19.29 6.32
CA LYS A 91 -2.72 20.67 6.75
C LYS A 91 -4.03 21.43 6.55
N ASP A 92 -4.51 22.12 7.59
CA ASP A 92 -5.70 22.98 7.54
C ASP A 92 -6.94 22.25 6.98
N CYS A 93 -7.23 21.05 7.50
CA CYS A 93 -8.30 20.19 7.00
C CYS A 93 -9.69 20.65 7.49
N GLU A 94 -10.61 20.91 6.57
CA GLU A 94 -11.98 21.36 6.88
C GLU A 94 -13.00 20.22 7.04
N GLY A 95 -12.56 18.95 7.08
CA GLY A 95 -13.45 17.82 7.35
C GLY A 95 -14.48 17.49 6.26
N TYR A 96 -14.18 17.75 4.98
CA TYR A 96 -15.10 17.44 3.85
C TYR A 96 -15.55 15.96 3.76
N GLY A 97 -14.77 15.02 4.29
CA GLY A 97 -15.14 13.59 4.36
C GLY A 97 -15.13 12.82 3.03
N VAL A 98 -14.70 13.43 1.94
CA VAL A 98 -14.71 12.84 0.58
C VAL A 98 -13.33 12.38 0.11
N CYS A 99 -12.39 12.09 1.03
CA CYS A 99 -10.98 11.79 0.69
C CYS A 99 -10.79 10.66 -0.34
N VAL A 100 -11.74 9.73 -0.42
CA VAL A 100 -11.79 8.63 -1.40
C VAL A 100 -11.85 9.12 -2.86
N TYR A 101 -12.28 10.36 -3.10
CA TYR A 101 -12.36 10.98 -4.42
C TYR A 101 -11.20 11.97 -4.68
N GLY A 102 -10.35 12.21 -3.69
CA GLY A 102 -9.42 13.34 -3.67
C GLY A 102 -9.82 14.39 -2.62
N CYS A 103 -8.86 15.20 -2.20
CA CYS A 103 -9.11 16.30 -1.27
C CYS A 103 -9.46 17.57 -2.07
N PRO A 104 -10.68 18.12 -1.94
CA PRO A 104 -11.09 19.30 -2.73
C PRO A 104 -10.23 20.54 -2.48
N SER A 105 -9.83 20.77 -1.22
CA SER A 105 -9.03 21.93 -0.83
C SER A 105 -7.51 21.73 -0.94
N GLY A 106 -7.04 20.52 -1.25
CA GLY A 106 -5.61 20.19 -1.21
C GLY A 106 -5.01 20.07 0.20
N ALA A 107 -5.83 20.15 1.26
CA ALA A 107 -5.39 20.01 2.66
C ALA A 107 -4.61 18.70 2.92
N LYS A 108 -5.10 17.58 2.38
CA LYS A 108 -4.38 16.29 2.44
C LYS A 108 -3.15 16.39 1.55
N GLN A 109 -1.97 16.32 2.16
CA GLN A 109 -0.65 16.46 1.53
C GLN A 109 -0.28 15.20 0.72
N SER A 110 -1.15 14.81 -0.21
CA SER A 110 -0.92 13.74 -1.16
C SER A 110 0.21 14.09 -2.12
N VAL A 111 0.87 13.09 -2.69
CA VAL A 111 2.11 13.27 -3.47
C VAL A 111 1.93 14.22 -4.67
N ASN A 112 0.72 14.32 -5.22
CA ASN A 112 0.41 15.25 -6.31
C ASN A 112 0.36 16.74 -5.90
N VAL A 113 0.22 17.05 -4.60
CA VAL A 113 0.24 18.42 -4.07
C VAL A 113 1.49 18.73 -3.25
N SER A 114 2.27 17.70 -2.87
CA SER A 114 3.52 17.85 -2.12
C SER A 114 4.76 17.61 -3.00
N TYR A 115 5.27 16.37 -3.05
CA TYR A 115 6.55 16.04 -3.69
C TYR A 115 6.60 16.30 -5.20
N ILE A 116 5.50 16.09 -5.94
CA ILE A 116 5.50 16.27 -7.41
C ILE A 116 5.68 17.75 -7.79
N PRO A 117 4.96 18.72 -7.21
CA PRO A 117 5.25 20.14 -7.39
C PRO A 117 6.70 20.53 -7.10
N ASP A 118 7.31 19.99 -6.03
CA ASP A 118 8.74 20.25 -5.74
C ASP A 118 9.67 19.65 -6.78
N ALA A 119 9.42 18.42 -7.23
CA ALA A 119 10.20 17.79 -8.29
C ALA A 119 10.13 18.59 -9.60
N LEU A 120 8.94 19.08 -9.98
CA LEU A 120 8.75 19.95 -11.13
C LEU A 120 9.55 21.26 -11.01
N ARG A 121 9.53 21.90 -9.83
CA ARG A 121 10.35 23.09 -9.54
C ARG A 121 11.85 22.81 -9.64
N ALA A 122 12.28 21.61 -9.28
CA ALA A 122 13.66 21.15 -9.40
C ALA A 122 14.04 20.71 -10.83
N GLY A 123 13.13 20.82 -11.81
CA GLY A 123 13.40 20.53 -13.23
C GLY A 123 13.04 19.12 -13.69
N ALA A 124 12.27 18.35 -12.92
CA ALA A 124 11.75 17.06 -13.37
C ALA A 124 10.61 17.24 -14.38
N ASP A 125 10.46 16.30 -15.32
CA ASP A 125 9.32 16.22 -16.23
C ASP A 125 8.28 15.20 -15.76
N VAL A 126 7.00 15.52 -15.92
CA VAL A 126 5.88 14.61 -15.61
C VAL A 126 5.07 14.29 -16.86
N TYR A 127 5.15 13.03 -17.31
CA TYR A 127 4.38 12.53 -18.44
C TYR A 127 3.13 11.76 -17.97
N THR A 128 1.96 12.35 -18.15
CA THR A 128 0.68 11.69 -17.80
C THR A 128 0.06 10.96 -18.99
N ARG A 129 -0.87 10.05 -18.70
CA ARG A 129 -1.57 9.22 -19.72
C ARG A 129 -0.61 8.40 -20.59
N CYS A 130 0.63 8.26 -20.15
CA CYS A 130 1.64 7.38 -20.72
C CYS A 130 1.73 6.14 -19.84
N ARG A 131 1.80 4.97 -20.47
CA ARG A 131 2.12 3.73 -19.77
C ARG A 131 3.42 3.15 -20.29
N VAL A 132 4.34 2.91 -19.37
CA VAL A 132 5.53 2.08 -19.61
C VAL A 132 5.10 0.64 -19.86
N GLU A 133 5.56 0.06 -20.97
CA GLU A 133 5.26 -1.31 -21.39
C GLU A 133 6.54 -2.16 -21.39
N ARG A 134 7.73 -1.55 -21.59
CA ARG A 134 9.00 -2.26 -21.68
C ARG A 134 10.12 -1.58 -20.88
N ILE A 135 10.93 -2.36 -20.19
CA ILE A 135 12.19 -1.93 -19.57
C ILE A 135 13.33 -2.28 -20.53
N LYS A 136 14.21 -1.33 -20.82
CA LYS A 136 15.36 -1.53 -21.70
C LYS A 136 16.53 -2.01 -20.85
N VAL A 137 17.07 -3.18 -21.18
CA VAL A 137 18.21 -3.77 -20.49
C VAL A 137 19.32 -4.03 -21.52
N ARG A 138 20.55 -3.63 -21.19
CA ARG A 138 21.76 -3.89 -21.99
C ARG A 138 22.84 -4.42 -21.05
N SER A 139 23.41 -5.58 -21.37
CA SER A 139 24.47 -6.22 -20.58
C SER A 139 24.12 -6.34 -19.08
N GLY A 140 22.89 -6.77 -18.77
CA GLY A 140 22.43 -6.93 -17.39
C GLY A 140 22.08 -5.62 -16.65
N ARG A 141 22.15 -4.46 -17.32
CA ARG A 141 21.87 -3.14 -16.73
C ARG A 141 20.64 -2.50 -17.34
N ALA A 142 19.77 -1.92 -16.52
CA ALA A 142 18.68 -1.08 -17.00
C ALA A 142 19.22 0.23 -17.60
N VAL A 143 18.78 0.55 -18.81
CA VAL A 143 19.24 1.71 -19.58
C VAL A 143 18.10 2.63 -20.02
N GLY A 144 16.87 2.35 -19.61
CA GLY A 144 15.71 3.17 -19.97
C GLY A 144 14.41 2.40 -20.06
N VAL A 145 13.38 3.04 -20.61
CA VAL A 145 12.03 2.48 -20.74
C VAL A 145 11.39 2.83 -22.08
N LYS A 146 10.46 1.98 -22.53
CA LYS A 146 9.54 2.29 -23.63
C LYS A 146 8.10 2.24 -23.14
N GLY A 147 7.30 3.17 -23.64
CA GLY A 147 5.89 3.30 -23.28
C GLY A 147 5.02 3.80 -24.42
N ARG A 148 3.75 4.03 -24.11
CA ARG A 148 2.78 4.59 -25.05
C ARG A 148 1.84 5.57 -24.37
N PHE A 149 1.62 6.69 -25.04
CA PHE A 149 0.58 7.65 -24.70
C PHE A 149 -0.78 7.14 -25.13
N ARG A 150 -1.81 7.62 -24.43
CA ARG A 150 -3.20 7.34 -24.76
C ARG A 150 -4.05 8.59 -24.76
N ASP A 151 -4.96 8.58 -25.71
CA ASP A 151 -6.01 9.57 -25.79
C ASP A 151 -6.96 9.44 -24.58
N PRO A 152 -7.27 10.53 -23.88
CA PRO A 152 -8.09 10.51 -22.67
C PRO A 152 -9.55 10.14 -22.91
N ARG A 153 -10.09 10.43 -24.10
CA ARG A 153 -11.52 10.24 -24.39
C ARG A 153 -11.80 8.84 -24.90
N THR A 154 -10.93 8.34 -25.77
CA THR A 154 -11.09 7.07 -26.47
C THR A 154 -10.27 5.94 -25.85
N GLY A 155 -9.27 6.27 -25.03
CA GLY A 155 -8.31 5.30 -24.48
C GLY A 155 -7.40 4.67 -25.55
N LYS A 156 -7.48 5.10 -26.81
CA LYS A 156 -6.66 4.56 -27.91
C LYS A 156 -5.20 4.97 -27.75
N ARG A 157 -4.29 4.10 -28.22
CA ARG A 157 -2.85 4.39 -28.28
C ARG A 157 -2.60 5.50 -29.30
N THR A 158 -1.82 6.50 -28.93
CA THR A 158 -1.50 7.64 -29.81
C THR A 158 -0.03 7.60 -30.22
N SER A 159 0.86 7.99 -29.31
CA SER A 159 2.30 8.13 -29.57
C SER A 159 3.14 7.15 -28.75
N ARG A 160 4.38 6.91 -29.18
CA ARG A 160 5.36 6.09 -28.45
C ARG A 160 6.20 6.98 -27.54
N LEU A 161 6.59 6.45 -26.38
CA LEU A 161 7.61 6.99 -25.50
C LEU A 161 8.84 6.07 -25.59
N ASP A 162 10.04 6.64 -25.76
CA ASP A 162 11.32 5.94 -25.64
C ASP A 162 12.26 6.86 -24.88
N VAL A 163 12.68 6.43 -23.68
CA VAL A 163 13.52 7.20 -22.77
C VAL A 163 14.77 6.39 -22.47
N GLU A 164 15.93 6.99 -22.65
CA GLU A 164 17.20 6.48 -22.12
C GLU A 164 17.42 7.05 -20.71
N ALA A 165 17.93 6.23 -19.79
CA ALA A 165 18.18 6.65 -18.41
C ALA A 165 19.38 5.89 -17.83
N ARG A 166 20.14 6.57 -16.95
CA ARG A 166 21.24 5.95 -16.19
C ARG A 166 20.73 4.99 -15.12
N VAL A 167 19.56 5.29 -14.55
CA VAL A 167 18.86 4.53 -13.52
C VAL A 167 17.37 4.50 -13.85
N VAL A 168 16.72 3.36 -13.61
CA VAL A 168 15.27 3.19 -13.76
C VAL A 168 14.68 2.81 -12.40
N VAL A 169 13.67 3.55 -11.94
CA VAL A 169 12.93 3.25 -10.70
C VAL A 169 11.50 2.85 -11.05
N LEU A 170 11.07 1.67 -10.59
CA LEU A 170 9.70 1.20 -10.69
C LEU A 170 8.93 1.60 -9.42
N ALA A 171 7.80 2.27 -9.61
CA ALA A 171 6.91 2.71 -8.53
C ALA A 171 5.43 2.46 -8.89
N GLY A 172 5.14 1.31 -9.49
CA GLY A 172 3.80 0.91 -9.93
C GLY A 172 2.91 0.34 -8.83
N GLY A 173 3.45 0.15 -7.62
CA GLY A 173 2.77 -0.50 -6.51
C GLY A 173 2.73 -2.02 -6.63
N ALA A 174 2.25 -2.67 -5.57
CA ALA A 174 2.27 -4.13 -5.40
C ALA A 174 1.46 -4.94 -6.42
N LEU A 175 0.71 -4.32 -7.32
CA LEU A 175 0.03 -5.03 -8.41
C LEU A 175 0.67 -4.77 -9.77
N GLN A 176 1.06 -3.53 -10.08
CA GLN A 176 1.53 -3.18 -11.42
C GLN A 176 3.04 -3.39 -11.58
N THR A 177 3.85 -3.16 -10.53
CA THR A 177 5.29 -3.43 -10.54
C THR A 177 5.61 -4.90 -10.86
N PRO A 178 5.08 -5.90 -10.13
CA PRO A 178 5.32 -7.31 -10.48
C PRO A 178 4.75 -7.65 -11.87
N SER A 179 3.62 -7.05 -12.27
CA SER A 179 3.05 -7.27 -13.60
C SER A 179 4.00 -6.84 -14.71
N LEU A 180 4.61 -5.65 -14.58
CA LEU A 180 5.55 -5.14 -15.57
C LEU A 180 6.79 -6.03 -15.66
N LEU A 181 7.36 -6.45 -14.53
CA LEU A 181 8.51 -7.35 -14.48
C LEU A 181 8.21 -8.71 -15.14
N LEU A 182 7.07 -9.32 -14.80
CA LEU A 182 6.65 -10.61 -15.37
C LEU A 182 6.47 -10.54 -16.90
N HIS A 183 5.88 -9.46 -17.42
CA HIS A 183 5.73 -9.29 -18.87
C HIS A 183 7.05 -8.96 -19.59
N ASN A 184 8.01 -8.35 -18.89
CA ASN A 184 9.35 -8.09 -19.42
C ASN A 184 10.31 -9.28 -19.24
N ARG A 185 9.90 -10.31 -18.48
CA ARG A 185 10.71 -11.45 -18.08
C ARG A 185 12.01 -11.04 -17.37
N LEU A 186 11.90 -10.11 -16.42
CA LEU A 186 13.01 -9.59 -15.62
C LEU A 186 12.83 -9.94 -14.14
N CYS A 187 13.96 -10.13 -13.45
CA CYS A 187 14.05 -10.42 -12.02
C CYS A 187 13.40 -11.77 -11.65
N LEU A 188 13.53 -12.79 -12.52
CA LEU A 188 12.77 -14.04 -12.38
C LEU A 188 13.56 -15.20 -11.76
N ALA A 189 14.88 -15.13 -11.62
CA ALA A 189 15.69 -16.24 -11.10
C ALA A 189 15.23 -16.75 -9.74
N SER A 190 14.83 -15.85 -8.82
CA SER A 190 14.35 -16.25 -7.49
C SER A 190 12.95 -16.88 -7.49
N GLY A 191 12.19 -16.74 -8.58
CA GLY A 191 10.78 -17.13 -8.64
C GLY A 191 9.85 -16.34 -7.71
N ARG A 192 10.35 -15.26 -7.08
CA ARG A 192 9.63 -14.50 -6.05
C ARG A 192 8.75 -13.37 -6.58
N VAL A 193 8.97 -12.89 -7.81
CA VAL A 193 8.16 -11.82 -8.40
C VAL A 193 6.68 -12.21 -8.42
N GLY A 194 5.85 -11.35 -7.84
CA GLY A 194 4.41 -11.55 -7.69
C GLY A 194 4.01 -12.46 -6.52
N LYS A 195 4.93 -13.10 -5.79
CA LYS A 195 4.59 -13.92 -4.61
C LYS A 195 4.39 -13.04 -3.38
N ASN A 196 3.92 -13.61 -2.27
CA ASN A 196 3.82 -12.90 -0.98
C ASN A 196 2.93 -11.64 -1.02
N LEU A 197 1.85 -11.66 -1.80
CA LEU A 197 0.89 -10.55 -1.77
C LEU A 197 0.18 -10.55 -0.41
N SER A 198 0.48 -9.55 0.40
CA SER A 198 -0.28 -9.15 1.59
C SER A 198 -1.20 -7.99 1.19
N ILE A 199 -2.39 -7.89 1.76
CA ILE A 199 -3.36 -6.85 1.41
C ILE A 199 -3.99 -6.14 2.61
N HIS A 200 -3.78 -6.64 3.83
CA HIS A 200 -4.57 -6.34 5.03
C HIS A 200 -6.08 -6.48 4.77
N PRO A 201 -6.68 -7.67 4.94
CA PRO A 201 -8.12 -7.83 4.87
C PRO A 201 -8.83 -6.87 5.82
N CYS A 202 -9.83 -6.18 5.29
CA CYS A 202 -10.63 -5.21 6.04
C CYS A 202 -12.09 -5.63 6.10
N GLY A 203 -12.64 -5.65 7.33
CA GLY A 203 -14.06 -5.73 7.60
C GLY A 203 -14.64 -4.34 7.83
N GLY A 204 -15.92 -4.15 7.52
CA GLY A 204 -16.64 -2.91 7.83
C GLY A 204 -17.92 -3.24 8.58
N VAL A 205 -18.21 -2.49 9.64
CA VAL A 205 -19.44 -2.62 10.42
C VAL A 205 -20.13 -1.27 10.45
N MET A 206 -21.43 -1.28 10.15
CA MET A 206 -22.26 -0.08 10.19
C MET A 206 -23.19 -0.13 11.38
N ALA A 207 -23.55 1.03 11.92
CA ALA A 207 -24.45 1.15 13.06
C ALA A 207 -25.51 2.22 12.78
N LEU A 208 -26.75 1.92 13.13
CA LEU A 208 -27.88 2.83 13.01
C LEU A 208 -28.21 3.42 14.38
N PHE A 209 -28.25 4.75 14.43
CA PHE A 209 -28.60 5.52 15.61
C PHE A 209 -29.98 6.19 15.47
N ASP A 210 -30.57 6.58 16.59
CA ASP A 210 -31.81 7.38 16.58
C ASP A 210 -31.56 8.86 16.28
N GLN A 211 -30.33 9.34 16.51
CA GLN A 211 -29.91 10.71 16.24
C GLN A 211 -28.99 10.78 15.01
N PRO A 212 -29.04 11.87 14.22
CA PRO A 212 -28.16 12.02 13.06
C PRO A 212 -26.66 12.06 13.44
N VAL A 213 -25.86 11.32 12.68
CA VAL A 213 -24.40 11.18 12.89
C VAL A 213 -23.56 12.17 12.04
N GLY A 214 -24.21 13.00 11.22
CA GLY A 214 -23.55 14.14 10.56
C GLY A 214 -22.81 13.84 9.24
N ASN A 215 -23.06 12.70 8.61
CA ASN A 215 -22.43 12.32 7.34
C ASN A 215 -22.79 13.25 6.16
N PRO A 216 -21.92 13.39 5.13
CA PRO A 216 -20.56 12.87 5.05
C PRO A 216 -19.51 13.76 5.74
N ARG A 217 -19.89 14.82 6.47
CA ARG A 217 -18.89 15.66 7.14
C ARG A 217 -18.16 14.86 8.22
N GLY A 218 -16.86 15.10 8.33
CA GLY A 218 -15.97 14.35 9.22
C GLY A 218 -14.94 13.54 8.45
N ILE A 219 -13.72 13.51 8.97
CA ILE A 219 -12.60 12.77 8.38
C ILE A 219 -12.92 11.26 8.29
N PRO A 220 -12.60 10.56 7.18
CA PRO A 220 -12.86 9.12 7.03
C PRO A 220 -12.16 8.26 8.08
N GLN A 221 -10.82 8.27 8.10
CA GLN A 221 -9.99 7.59 9.09
C GLN A 221 -9.57 8.59 10.18
N SER A 222 -10.52 8.95 11.03
CA SER A 222 -10.35 10.00 12.03
C SER A 222 -9.87 9.50 13.39
N THR A 223 -10.36 8.34 13.81
CA THR A 223 -10.07 7.71 15.11
C THR A 223 -9.60 6.27 14.95
N TYR A 224 -9.04 5.70 16.01
CA TYR A 224 -8.64 4.29 16.06
C TYR A 224 -8.88 3.68 17.44
N VAL A 225 -8.96 2.35 17.48
CA VAL A 225 -8.89 1.53 18.70
C VAL A 225 -7.80 0.47 18.47
N ASP A 226 -6.78 0.46 19.32
CA ASP A 226 -5.57 -0.36 19.19
C ASP A 226 -5.39 -1.42 20.29
N GLU A 227 -6.36 -1.55 21.21
CA GLU A 227 -6.38 -2.54 22.29
C GLU A 227 -6.02 -3.96 21.81
N PHE A 228 -6.45 -4.30 20.59
CA PHE A 228 -6.30 -5.63 20.00
C PHE A 228 -5.18 -5.72 18.96
N ALA A 229 -4.29 -4.71 18.88
CA ALA A 229 -3.23 -4.67 17.89
C ALA A 229 -2.24 -5.85 18.04
N ALA A 230 -1.99 -6.30 19.27
CA ALA A 230 -1.16 -7.47 19.55
C ALA A 230 -1.76 -8.77 18.98
N ASP A 231 -3.09 -8.84 18.89
CA ASP A 231 -3.83 -9.95 18.27
C ASP A 231 -3.93 -9.81 16.73
N GLY A 232 -3.33 -8.76 16.17
CA GLY A 232 -3.36 -8.44 14.75
C GLY A 232 -4.65 -7.77 14.29
N ILE A 233 -5.40 -7.14 15.19
CA ILE A 233 -6.65 -6.42 14.90
C ILE A 233 -6.45 -4.94 15.20
N MET A 234 -6.50 -4.11 14.17
CA MET A 234 -6.55 -2.65 14.30
C MET A 234 -7.93 -2.17 13.86
N LEU A 235 -8.61 -1.37 14.68
CA LEU A 235 -9.88 -0.76 14.30
C LEU A 235 -9.64 0.70 13.95
N GLU A 236 -10.18 1.15 12.83
CA GLU A 236 -9.99 2.50 12.32
C GLU A 236 -11.30 3.11 11.85
N GLY A 237 -11.42 4.42 12.05
CA GLY A 237 -12.54 5.20 11.58
C GLY A 237 -12.81 4.97 10.10
N ALA A 238 -14.07 4.85 9.75
CA ALA A 238 -14.50 4.89 8.36
C ALA A 238 -15.71 5.82 8.27
N ASN A 239 -15.54 7.04 7.78
CA ASN A 239 -16.67 7.85 7.33
C ASN A 239 -16.77 7.76 5.80
N LEU A 240 -17.93 7.35 5.29
CA LEU A 240 -18.11 7.03 3.88
C LEU A 240 -19.09 8.00 3.20
N PRO A 241 -18.71 8.61 2.06
CA PRO A 241 -19.65 9.34 1.22
C PRO A 241 -20.82 8.45 0.75
N PRO A 242 -21.98 9.02 0.40
CA PRO A 242 -23.19 8.25 0.09
C PRO A 242 -22.98 7.17 -0.98
N SER A 243 -22.26 7.51 -2.05
CA SER A 243 -21.95 6.62 -3.16
C SER A 243 -21.04 5.45 -2.78
N VAL A 244 -20.14 5.62 -1.80
CA VAL A 244 -19.32 4.51 -1.29
C VAL A 244 -20.14 3.66 -0.32
N MET A 245 -20.89 4.28 0.59
CA MET A 245 -21.72 3.56 1.56
C MET A 245 -22.75 2.66 0.87
N ALA A 246 -23.38 3.15 -0.20
CA ALA A 246 -24.36 2.39 -0.98
C ALA A 246 -23.78 1.10 -1.59
N VAL A 247 -22.48 1.09 -1.94
CA VAL A 247 -21.79 -0.11 -2.43
C VAL A 247 -21.36 -0.99 -1.25
N SER A 248 -20.91 -0.39 -0.15
CA SER A 248 -20.43 -1.10 1.05
C SER A 248 -21.53 -1.86 1.82
N LEU A 249 -22.80 -1.44 1.72
CA LEU A 249 -23.93 -2.18 2.29
C LEU A 249 -24.12 -3.55 1.62
N MET A 250 -23.64 -3.73 0.39
CA MET A 250 -23.68 -4.99 -0.38
C MET A 250 -25.11 -5.59 -0.49
N TRP A 251 -26.13 -4.74 -0.39
CA TRP A 251 -27.53 -5.09 -0.62
C TRP A 251 -27.95 -4.61 -2.00
N GLY A 252 -28.86 -5.34 -2.62
CA GLY A 252 -29.44 -4.97 -3.92
C GLY A 252 -30.84 -4.39 -3.76
N GLY A 253 -31.26 -3.61 -4.76
CA GLY A 253 -32.65 -3.19 -4.95
C GLY A 253 -33.24 -2.38 -3.77
N ARG A 254 -34.51 -2.66 -3.45
CA ARG A 254 -35.29 -1.90 -2.46
C ARG A 254 -34.64 -1.84 -1.09
N ARG A 255 -34.04 -2.93 -0.62
CA ARG A 255 -33.36 -2.99 0.68
C ARG A 255 -32.20 -2.01 0.78
N ASN A 256 -31.42 -1.87 -0.30
CA ASN A 256 -30.33 -0.90 -0.32
C ASN A 256 -30.87 0.54 -0.34
N ALA A 257 -31.94 0.80 -1.09
CA ALA A 257 -32.58 2.11 -1.13
C ALA A 257 -33.15 2.51 0.25
N GLU A 258 -33.83 1.58 0.94
CA GLU A 258 -34.36 1.80 2.30
C GLU A 258 -33.23 2.09 3.30
N ALA A 259 -32.14 1.32 3.25
CA ALA A 259 -30.97 1.54 4.10
C ALA A 259 -30.30 2.89 3.82
N MET A 260 -30.12 3.24 2.55
CA MET A 260 -29.56 4.54 2.15
C MET A 260 -30.50 5.71 2.45
N GLY A 261 -31.80 5.48 2.59
CA GLY A 261 -32.74 6.46 3.14
C GLY A 261 -32.43 6.84 4.60
N LEU A 262 -31.70 5.99 5.31
CA LEU A 262 -31.23 6.22 6.68
C LEU A 262 -29.80 6.76 6.74
N TYR A 263 -29.18 7.11 5.60
CA TYR A 263 -27.79 7.56 5.52
C TYR A 263 -27.36 8.60 6.59
N PRO A 264 -28.18 9.63 6.93
CA PRO A 264 -27.82 10.60 7.96
C PRO A 264 -27.65 10.02 9.37
N PHE A 265 -28.14 8.80 9.61
CA PHE A 265 -28.16 8.10 10.90
C PHE A 265 -27.23 6.88 10.95
N LEU A 266 -26.53 6.58 9.85
CA LEU A 266 -25.63 5.43 9.74
C LEU A 266 -24.19 5.81 10.07
N ALA A 267 -23.63 5.30 11.15
CA ALA A 267 -22.19 5.36 11.40
C ALA A 267 -21.48 4.14 10.80
N THR A 268 -20.20 4.27 10.47
CA THR A 268 -19.36 3.18 9.96
C THR A 268 -18.00 3.15 10.65
N PHE A 269 -17.49 1.94 10.89
CA PHE A 269 -16.12 1.71 11.37
C PHE A 269 -15.53 0.53 10.61
N GLY A 270 -14.22 0.57 10.42
CA GLY A 270 -13.47 -0.46 9.74
C GLY A 270 -12.55 -1.21 10.69
N SER A 271 -12.21 -2.44 10.30
CA SER A 271 -11.09 -3.17 10.86
C SER A 271 -10.04 -3.42 9.79
N MET A 272 -8.82 -3.65 10.24
CA MET A 272 -7.70 -4.09 9.45
C MET A 272 -7.05 -5.27 10.16
N ILE A 273 -6.87 -6.38 9.44
CA ILE A 273 -6.22 -7.58 9.96
C ILE A 273 -4.77 -7.64 9.51
N SER A 274 -3.86 -7.74 10.47
CA SER A 274 -2.45 -8.11 10.24
C SER A 274 -2.39 -9.61 9.95
N GLU A 275 -2.03 -9.95 8.72
CA GLU A 275 -2.19 -11.30 8.17
C GLU A 275 -1.19 -12.29 8.78
N HIS A 276 -1.69 -13.37 9.36
CA HIS A 276 -0.88 -14.47 9.85
C HIS A 276 -0.67 -15.52 8.76
N ASP A 277 -1.76 -16.19 8.35
CA ASP A 277 -1.76 -17.34 7.44
C ASP A 277 -2.41 -17.05 6.07
N SER A 278 -2.96 -15.86 5.86
CA SER A 278 -3.44 -15.42 4.55
C SER A 278 -2.30 -14.99 3.65
N ARG A 279 -2.32 -15.45 2.41
CA ARG A 279 -1.35 -15.03 1.40
C ARG A 279 -2.00 -14.97 0.03
N GLY A 280 -1.50 -14.06 -0.78
CA GLY A 280 -1.85 -13.97 -2.18
C GLY A 280 -0.64 -14.05 -3.10
N ARG A 281 -0.94 -13.90 -4.39
CA ARG A 281 0.04 -13.71 -5.45
C ARG A 281 -0.53 -12.85 -6.56
N VAL A 282 0.35 -12.18 -7.29
CA VAL A 282 0.08 -11.51 -8.56
C VAL A 282 0.76 -12.29 -9.67
N THR A 283 0.04 -12.57 -10.75
CA THR A 283 0.60 -13.14 -11.97
C THR A 283 0.43 -12.18 -13.13
N ALA A 284 1.18 -12.42 -14.20
CA ALA A 284 0.89 -11.79 -15.48
C ALA A 284 -0.54 -12.16 -15.87
N GLY A 285 -1.33 -11.15 -16.25
CA GLY A 285 -2.62 -11.36 -16.88
C GLY A 285 -2.53 -11.17 -18.39
N PRO A 286 -3.66 -10.94 -19.08
CA PRO A 286 -3.70 -10.78 -20.54
C PRO A 286 -2.88 -9.60 -21.05
N SER A 287 -2.58 -8.62 -20.19
CA SER A 287 -1.72 -7.49 -20.51
C SER A 287 -1.07 -6.91 -19.25
N PRO A 288 0.00 -6.09 -19.39
CA PRO A 288 0.62 -5.36 -18.26
C PRO A 288 -0.32 -4.40 -17.52
N ARG A 289 -1.54 -4.19 -18.02
CA ARG A 289 -2.58 -3.32 -17.41
C ARG A 289 -3.54 -4.09 -16.51
N GLN A 290 -3.61 -5.40 -16.71
CA GLN A 290 -4.61 -6.27 -16.11
C GLN A 290 -3.89 -7.39 -15.37
N PRO A 291 -3.15 -7.09 -14.29
CA PRO A 291 -2.60 -8.13 -13.44
C PRO A 291 -3.71 -8.99 -12.86
N LEU A 292 -3.44 -10.29 -12.73
CA LEU A 292 -4.33 -11.20 -12.02
C LEU A 292 -3.82 -11.33 -10.58
N ALA A 293 -4.63 -10.88 -9.63
CA ALA A 293 -4.37 -11.02 -8.20
C ALA A 293 -5.21 -12.18 -7.66
N PHE A 294 -4.54 -13.12 -6.98
CA PHE A 294 -5.17 -14.24 -6.29
C PHE A 294 -4.89 -14.07 -4.81
N TYR A 295 -5.90 -14.31 -3.98
CA TYR A 295 -5.77 -14.15 -2.54
C TYR A 295 -6.57 -15.21 -1.80
N SER A 296 -5.98 -15.77 -0.75
CA SER A 296 -6.55 -16.84 0.05
C SER A 296 -6.57 -16.41 1.50
N LEU A 297 -7.78 -16.12 2.02
CA LEU A 297 -7.98 -15.77 3.43
C LEU A 297 -7.80 -17.00 4.31
N GLY A 298 -6.72 -17.07 5.09
CA GLY A 298 -6.39 -18.17 5.99
C GLY A 298 -7.45 -18.43 7.06
N ARG A 299 -7.39 -19.59 7.73
CA ARG A 299 -8.40 -19.93 8.74
C ARG A 299 -8.24 -19.08 10.00
N ASN A 300 -6.99 -18.82 10.41
CA ASN A 300 -6.73 -17.97 11.57
C ASN A 300 -7.15 -16.53 11.30
N ASP A 301 -6.83 -16.01 10.10
CA ASP A 301 -7.24 -14.66 9.72
C ASP A 301 -8.76 -14.53 9.49
N LEU A 302 -9.47 -15.60 9.10
CA LEU A 302 -10.94 -15.64 9.07
C LEU A 302 -11.54 -15.51 10.48
N GLU A 303 -11.00 -16.23 11.46
CA GLU A 303 -11.45 -16.10 12.86
C GLU A 303 -11.11 -14.73 13.45
N ARG A 304 -9.93 -14.16 13.11
CA ARG A 304 -9.59 -12.78 13.47
C ARG A 304 -10.54 -11.77 12.84
N MET A 305 -10.91 -11.96 11.57
CA MET A 305 -11.89 -11.11 10.88
C MET A 305 -13.25 -11.16 11.60
N LYS A 306 -13.75 -12.36 11.92
CA LYS A 306 -14.97 -12.55 12.72
C LYS A 306 -14.88 -11.84 14.06
N ARG A 307 -13.77 -12.02 14.80
CA ARG A 307 -13.52 -11.33 16.08
C ARG A 307 -13.54 -9.82 15.93
N SER A 308 -12.93 -9.27 14.87
CA SER A 308 -12.95 -7.83 14.61
C SER A 308 -14.36 -7.28 14.37
N ILE A 309 -15.21 -8.03 13.66
CA ILE A 309 -16.61 -7.66 13.41
C ILE A 309 -17.43 -7.71 14.70
N LEU A 310 -17.21 -8.73 15.53
CA LEU A 310 -17.82 -8.82 16.86
C LEU A 310 -17.46 -7.63 17.75
N LEU A 311 -16.16 -7.31 17.85
CA LEU A 311 -15.65 -6.20 18.66
C LEU A 311 -16.22 -4.85 18.21
N MET A 312 -16.21 -4.56 16.90
CA MET A 312 -16.81 -3.33 16.39
C MET A 312 -18.31 -3.27 16.68
N SER A 313 -19.02 -4.40 16.59
CA SER A 313 -20.45 -4.46 16.87
C SER A 313 -20.75 -4.22 18.35
N GLU A 314 -19.95 -4.79 19.25
CA GLU A 314 -20.03 -4.57 20.70
C GLU A 314 -19.80 -3.10 21.05
N ILE A 315 -18.74 -2.49 20.48
CA ILE A 315 -18.45 -1.07 20.65
C ILE A 315 -19.62 -0.20 20.17
N TRP A 316 -20.22 -0.54 19.03
CA TRP A 316 -21.39 0.20 18.53
C TRP A 316 -22.60 0.10 19.46
N PHE A 317 -22.90 -1.07 20.01
CA PHE A 317 -23.97 -1.20 21.01
C PHE A 317 -23.65 -0.41 22.29
N ALA A 318 -22.41 -0.43 22.77
CA ALA A 318 -21.98 0.38 23.91
C ALA A 318 -22.08 1.89 23.64
N ALA A 319 -21.90 2.31 22.38
CA ALA A 319 -22.11 3.68 21.92
C ALA A 319 -23.62 4.06 21.81
N GLY A 320 -24.55 3.10 21.95
CA GLY A 320 -25.99 3.34 21.88
C GLY A 320 -26.61 3.10 20.50
N ALA A 321 -25.95 2.33 19.62
CA ALA A 321 -26.55 1.94 18.35
C ALA A 321 -27.81 1.09 18.57
N ARG A 322 -28.90 1.44 17.88
CA ARG A 322 -30.16 0.67 17.87
C ARG A 322 -29.99 -0.66 17.12
N ARG A 323 -29.14 -0.65 16.09
CA ARG A 323 -28.94 -1.77 15.18
C ARG A 323 -27.55 -1.71 14.57
N VAL A 324 -26.97 -2.87 14.34
CA VAL A 324 -25.66 -3.03 13.69
C VAL A 324 -25.81 -3.87 12.42
N TYR A 325 -25.14 -3.47 11.35
CA TYR A 325 -25.10 -4.17 10.08
C TYR A 325 -23.71 -4.74 9.81
N THR A 326 -23.66 -6.02 9.47
CA THR A 326 -22.40 -6.74 9.26
C THR A 326 -22.32 -7.39 7.86
N PRO A 327 -21.10 -7.68 7.40
CA PRO A 327 -20.87 -8.39 6.15
C PRO A 327 -20.99 -9.92 6.29
N ILE A 328 -21.58 -10.43 7.37
CA ILE A 328 -21.62 -11.86 7.66
C ILE A 328 -23.00 -12.43 7.29
N GLN A 329 -22.99 -13.46 6.46
CA GLN A 329 -24.19 -14.22 6.09
C GLN A 329 -24.85 -14.81 7.34
N GLY A 330 -26.17 -14.62 7.46
CA GLY A 330 -26.92 -15.01 8.67
C GLY A 330 -26.86 -14.00 9.83
N PHE A 331 -25.95 -13.02 9.78
CA PHE A 331 -25.77 -11.97 10.80
C PHE A 331 -25.73 -10.56 10.20
N ARG A 332 -26.39 -10.38 9.04
CA ARG A 332 -26.38 -9.12 8.28
C ARG A 332 -26.94 -7.94 9.07
N GLU A 333 -27.78 -8.23 10.05
CA GLU A 333 -28.40 -7.28 10.95
C GLU A 333 -28.42 -7.87 12.36
N MET A 334 -28.03 -7.08 13.34
CA MET A 334 -28.04 -7.43 14.77
C MET A 334 -28.68 -6.29 15.55
N THR A 335 -29.53 -6.61 16.53
CA THR A 335 -30.26 -5.60 17.31
C THR A 335 -30.09 -5.78 18.82
N SER A 336 -29.34 -6.80 19.25
CA SER A 336 -29.18 -7.08 20.68
C SER A 336 -27.86 -7.80 20.99
N PRO A 337 -27.41 -7.75 22.25
CA PRO A 337 -26.28 -8.57 22.72
C PRO A 337 -26.45 -10.08 22.49
N ARG A 338 -27.69 -10.59 22.40
CA ARG A 338 -27.96 -12.00 22.08
C ARG A 338 -27.46 -12.38 20.69
N ASP A 339 -27.51 -11.46 19.73
CA ASP A 339 -27.01 -11.70 18.38
C ASP A 339 -25.49 -11.79 18.35
N LEU A 340 -24.80 -11.01 19.19
CA LEU A 340 -23.34 -11.11 19.37
C LEU A 340 -22.94 -12.48 19.90
N ALA A 341 -23.64 -12.99 20.91
CA ALA A 341 -23.40 -14.32 21.46
C ALA A 341 -23.64 -15.42 20.41
N ARG A 342 -24.68 -15.29 19.58
CA ARG A 342 -24.93 -16.23 18.48
C ARG A 342 -23.81 -16.21 17.44
N LEU A 343 -23.29 -15.03 17.10
CA LEU A 343 -22.20 -14.89 16.16
C LEU A 343 -20.88 -15.42 16.75
N SER A 344 -20.59 -15.19 18.02
CA SER A 344 -19.35 -15.67 18.67
C SER A 344 -19.24 -17.20 18.62
N HIS A 345 -20.35 -17.92 18.78
CA HIS A 345 -20.40 -19.38 18.69
C HIS A 345 -20.54 -19.93 17.26
N ALA A 346 -20.78 -19.09 16.25
CA ALA A 346 -20.94 -19.55 14.87
C ALA A 346 -19.61 -19.89 14.21
N THR A 347 -19.51 -21.05 13.55
CA THR A 347 -18.36 -21.39 12.72
C THR A 347 -18.56 -20.82 11.31
N LEU A 348 -17.64 -19.96 10.88
CA LEU A 348 -17.73 -19.31 9.56
C LEU A 348 -16.89 -20.05 8.51
N LYS A 349 -17.41 -20.09 7.28
CA LYS A 349 -16.68 -20.42 6.06
C LYS A 349 -16.25 -19.11 5.38
N ARG A 350 -15.23 -19.20 4.52
CA ARG A 350 -14.72 -18.03 3.77
C ARG A 350 -15.81 -17.31 2.95
N GLY A 351 -16.75 -18.06 2.39
CA GLY A 351 -17.87 -17.52 1.62
C GLY A 351 -18.97 -16.86 2.45
N ASP A 352 -18.93 -17.00 3.78
CA ASP A 352 -19.94 -16.41 4.67
C ASP A 352 -19.67 -14.91 4.91
N ILE A 353 -18.44 -14.43 4.69
CA ILE A 353 -18.09 -13.01 4.79
C ILE A 353 -18.03 -12.41 3.39
N TYR A 354 -18.97 -11.51 3.08
CA TYR A 354 -19.01 -10.79 1.82
C TYR A 354 -18.44 -9.37 1.96
N GLY A 355 -18.26 -8.63 0.86
CA GLY A 355 -17.88 -7.22 0.95
C GLY A 355 -16.49 -6.92 1.52
N LEU A 356 -15.62 -7.93 1.70
CA LEU A 356 -14.24 -7.70 2.15
C LEU A 356 -13.52 -6.72 1.22
N SER A 357 -12.91 -5.73 1.83
CA SER A 357 -12.06 -4.75 1.17
C SER A 357 -10.63 -4.92 1.65
N ALA A 358 -9.70 -4.31 0.94
CA ALA A 358 -8.31 -4.23 1.34
C ALA A 358 -7.69 -3.04 0.63
N TYR A 359 -6.90 -2.26 1.36
CA TYR A 359 -6.39 -0.98 0.88
C TYR A 359 -4.87 -0.95 0.80
N HIS A 360 -4.20 -2.01 1.28
CA HIS A 360 -2.77 -2.04 1.51
C HIS A 360 -2.10 -3.23 0.81
N PRO A 361 -2.16 -3.34 -0.54
CA PRO A 361 -1.44 -4.39 -1.25
C PRO A 361 0.07 -4.17 -1.14
N MET A 362 0.82 -5.21 -0.75
CA MET A 362 2.24 -5.17 -0.42
C MET A 362 2.97 -6.48 -0.81
N GLY A 363 4.30 -6.43 -0.83
CA GLY A 363 5.18 -7.61 -0.75
C GLY A 363 5.45 -8.42 -2.01
N THR A 364 4.88 -8.02 -3.14
CA THR A 364 5.03 -8.76 -4.41
C THR A 364 6.40 -8.70 -5.07
N CYS A 365 7.28 -7.83 -4.61
CA CYS A 365 8.67 -7.72 -5.04
C CYS A 365 9.56 -7.53 -3.80
N ALA A 366 9.32 -8.35 -2.76
CA ALA A 366 9.90 -8.20 -1.44
C ALA A 366 11.43 -8.02 -1.46
N MET A 367 11.91 -7.12 -0.59
CA MET A 367 13.32 -6.95 -0.29
C MET A 367 13.83 -8.03 0.67
N GLY A 368 15.13 -8.31 0.63
CA GLY A 368 15.79 -9.22 1.55
C GLY A 368 17.31 -9.16 1.41
N SER A 369 18.01 -9.99 2.18
CA SER A 369 19.48 -10.12 2.12
C SER A 369 19.98 -11.21 1.17
N ASP A 370 19.09 -12.00 0.58
CA ASP A 370 19.42 -13.18 -0.22
C ASP A 370 18.72 -13.14 -1.60
N PRO A 371 19.47 -13.22 -2.72
CA PRO A 371 18.90 -13.23 -4.07
C PRO A 371 17.99 -14.44 -4.37
N GLU A 372 18.09 -15.56 -3.65
CA GLU A 372 17.21 -16.71 -3.85
C GLU A 372 15.81 -16.50 -3.24
N TRP A 373 15.72 -15.67 -2.19
CA TRP A 373 14.51 -15.49 -1.39
C TRP A 373 13.88 -14.10 -1.51
N SER A 374 14.49 -13.19 -2.28
CA SER A 374 14.01 -11.82 -2.48
C SER A 374 14.13 -11.35 -3.94
N VAL A 375 13.46 -10.24 -4.26
CA VAL A 375 13.50 -9.61 -5.60
C VAL A 375 14.48 -8.45 -5.64
N VAL A 376 14.56 -7.71 -4.53
CA VAL A 376 15.45 -6.56 -4.37
C VAL A 376 16.29 -6.67 -3.11
N ARG A 377 17.41 -5.97 -3.10
CA ARG A 377 18.24 -5.72 -1.92
C ARG A 377 17.49 -4.77 -0.98
N SER A 378 17.97 -4.62 0.26
CA SER A 378 17.42 -3.68 1.26
C SER A 378 17.35 -2.22 0.77
N ILE A 379 18.21 -1.83 -0.18
CA ILE A 379 18.25 -0.50 -0.78
C ILE A 379 17.23 -0.30 -1.92
N GLY A 380 16.49 -1.35 -2.30
CA GLY A 380 15.49 -1.32 -3.36
C GLY A 380 16.02 -1.66 -4.76
N GLU A 381 17.33 -1.86 -4.93
CA GLU A 381 17.91 -2.32 -6.21
C GLU A 381 17.63 -3.80 -6.45
N THR A 382 17.26 -4.18 -7.68
CA THR A 382 17.06 -5.60 -8.03
C THR A 382 18.36 -6.38 -8.00
N TRP A 383 18.29 -7.66 -7.63
CA TRP A 383 19.46 -8.53 -7.65
C TRP A 383 19.98 -8.81 -9.06
N GLU A 384 19.05 -8.95 -10.01
CA GLU A 384 19.31 -9.51 -11.34
C GLU A 384 19.61 -8.44 -12.40
N VAL A 385 19.14 -7.20 -12.22
CA VAL A 385 19.31 -6.10 -13.17
C VAL A 385 19.92 -4.88 -12.48
N GLU A 386 21.16 -4.56 -12.82
CA GLU A 386 21.85 -3.38 -12.29
C GLU A 386 21.12 -2.09 -12.70
N ASN A 387 21.10 -1.09 -11.81
CA ASN A 387 20.42 0.20 -12.01
C ASN A 387 18.91 0.13 -12.21
N LEU A 388 18.30 -1.04 -11.94
CA LEU A 388 16.86 -1.17 -11.81
C LEU A 388 16.50 -1.18 -10.33
N PHE A 389 15.75 -0.18 -9.89
CA PHE A 389 15.26 -0.06 -8.52
C PHE A 389 13.75 -0.24 -8.47
N ILE A 390 13.24 -0.68 -7.33
CA ILE A 390 11.82 -0.71 -7.00
C ILE A 390 11.61 0.11 -5.74
N CYS A 391 10.66 1.03 -5.81
CA CYS A 391 10.39 2.01 -4.78
C CYS A 391 8.87 2.19 -4.61
N ASP A 392 8.22 1.17 -4.06
CA ASP A 392 6.80 1.16 -3.74
C ASP A 392 6.47 0.05 -2.73
N ALA A 393 5.20 -0.10 -2.35
CA ALA A 393 4.73 -1.09 -1.37
C ALA A 393 5.06 -2.56 -1.72
N SER A 394 5.43 -2.87 -2.97
CA SER A 394 5.81 -4.23 -3.36
C SER A 394 7.08 -4.72 -2.66
N VAL A 395 7.96 -3.83 -2.20
CA VAL A 395 9.24 -4.23 -1.57
C VAL A 395 9.09 -4.66 -0.11
N LEU A 396 7.95 -4.41 0.52
CA LEU A 396 7.74 -4.69 1.95
C LEU A 396 7.65 -6.22 2.18
N PRO A 397 8.56 -6.86 2.92
CA PRO A 397 8.65 -8.32 2.98
C PRO A 397 7.52 -8.97 3.78
N THR A 398 6.83 -8.22 4.64
CA THR A 398 5.70 -8.72 5.44
C THR A 398 4.55 -7.71 5.48
N SER A 399 3.38 -8.18 5.93
CA SER A 399 2.32 -7.32 6.46
C SER A 399 2.89 -6.43 7.59
N LEU A 400 2.47 -5.16 7.64
CA LEU A 400 2.96 -4.19 8.62
C LEU A 400 2.10 -4.10 9.88
N GLY A 401 0.83 -4.53 9.81
CA GLY A 401 -0.16 -4.27 10.86
C GLY A 401 -0.59 -2.80 11.01
N VAL A 402 -0.04 -1.89 10.21
CA VAL A 402 -0.36 -0.45 10.14
C VAL A 402 -0.44 0.01 8.68
N ASN A 403 -0.99 1.20 8.41
CA ASN A 403 -1.03 1.74 7.04
C ASN A 403 0.40 1.95 6.49
N PRO A 404 0.70 1.50 5.26
CA PRO A 404 2.07 1.44 4.75
C PRO A 404 2.60 2.76 4.17
N GLN A 405 1.77 3.80 4.04
CA GLN A 405 2.15 5.03 3.33
C GLN A 405 3.45 5.62 3.87
N LEU A 406 3.52 5.81 5.19
CA LEU A 406 4.65 6.48 5.82
C LEU A 406 5.94 5.65 5.67
N THR A 407 5.85 4.32 5.87
CA THR A 407 6.96 3.39 5.66
C THR A 407 7.45 3.40 4.21
N VAL A 408 6.54 3.39 3.23
CA VAL A 408 6.89 3.45 1.80
C VAL A 408 7.61 4.76 1.47
N MET A 409 7.16 5.88 2.03
CA MET A 409 7.80 7.18 1.82
C MET A 409 9.18 7.27 2.48
N ALA A 410 9.34 6.75 3.70
CA ALA A 410 10.65 6.71 4.38
C ALA A 410 11.66 5.84 3.62
N LEU A 411 11.23 4.65 3.14
CA LEU A 411 12.07 3.80 2.29
C LEU A 411 12.36 4.45 0.94
N ALA A 412 11.43 5.22 0.38
CA ALA A 412 11.66 5.95 -0.85
C ALA A 412 12.74 7.02 -0.70
N LEU A 413 12.69 7.80 0.38
CA LEU A 413 13.72 8.78 0.71
C LEU A 413 15.09 8.12 0.89
N ARG A 414 15.13 6.96 1.57
CA ARG A 414 16.35 6.15 1.73
C ARG A 414 16.92 5.68 0.40
N THR A 415 16.10 5.06 -0.45
CA THR A 415 16.51 4.57 -1.77
C THR A 415 16.99 5.73 -2.66
N ALA A 416 16.36 6.90 -2.59
CA ALA A 416 16.79 8.08 -3.33
C ALA A 416 18.21 8.52 -2.94
N GLY A 417 18.59 8.44 -1.64
CA GLY A 417 19.96 8.71 -1.19
C GLY A 417 21.00 7.80 -1.84
N PHE A 418 20.76 6.49 -1.88
CA PHE A 418 21.65 5.54 -2.56
C PHE A 418 21.76 5.79 -4.07
N ILE A 419 20.65 6.19 -4.70
CA ILE A 419 20.65 6.54 -6.13
C ILE A 419 21.48 7.80 -6.37
N ASP A 420 21.35 8.83 -5.53
CA ASP A 420 22.14 10.08 -5.63
C ASP A 420 23.65 9.79 -5.47
N GLU A 421 24.04 9.05 -4.44
CA GLU A 421 25.43 8.64 -4.23
C GLU A 421 26.00 7.89 -5.44
N ARG A 422 25.23 6.95 -6.02
CA ARG A 422 25.64 6.22 -7.22
C ARG A 422 25.79 7.12 -8.44
N LEU A 423 24.88 8.07 -8.62
CA LEU A 423 24.90 8.98 -9.76
C LEU A 423 26.05 10.00 -9.68
N ARG A 424 26.42 10.43 -8.46
CA ARG A 424 27.59 11.28 -8.20
C ARG A 424 28.91 10.52 -8.28
N GLY A 425 28.94 9.29 -7.78
CA GLY A 425 30.14 8.43 -7.77
C GLY A 425 30.46 7.78 -9.12
N SER A 426 29.56 7.84 -10.10
CA SER A 426 29.85 7.44 -11.48
C SER A 426 30.42 8.65 -12.24
N PRO A 427 31.72 8.69 -12.59
CA PRO A 427 32.20 9.69 -13.53
C PRO A 427 31.41 9.53 -14.83
N ALA A 428 30.97 10.65 -15.40
CA ALA A 428 30.30 10.70 -16.69
C ALA A 428 31.27 10.26 -17.81
N SER A 429 31.52 8.96 -17.95
CA SER A 429 32.35 8.39 -19.01
C SER A 429 31.53 8.22 -20.29
N LEU A 430 31.07 9.33 -20.86
CA LEU A 430 30.67 9.43 -22.26
C LEU A 430 31.02 10.83 -22.81
N SER A 431 32.29 11.20 -22.71
CA SER A 431 32.93 11.99 -23.77
C SER A 431 33.88 11.08 -24.52
N ARG A 432 33.62 10.95 -25.82
CA ARG A 432 34.50 10.31 -26.80
C ARG A 432 35.95 10.79 -26.63
N SER A 433 36.88 9.86 -26.59
CA SER A 433 38.16 10.02 -27.29
C SER A 433 38.50 8.68 -27.92
N GLU A 434 38.25 8.59 -29.23
CA GLU A 434 39.10 7.79 -30.10
C GLU A 434 40.54 8.26 -29.88
N THR A 435 41.43 7.35 -29.47
CA THR A 435 42.78 7.16 -30.04
C THR A 435 43.57 6.16 -29.18
N SER A 436 44.19 5.19 -29.86
CA SER A 436 45.25 4.26 -29.42
C SER A 436 44.94 3.40 -28.18
N SER A 437 44.88 2.07 -28.29
CA SER A 437 46.05 1.26 -28.60
C SER A 437 45.64 -0.11 -29.13
N GLY A 438 45.83 -0.32 -30.44
CA GLY A 438 46.16 -1.64 -30.94
C GLY A 438 47.61 -1.90 -30.59
N GLU A 439 47.87 -2.62 -29.50
CA GLU A 439 49.17 -3.19 -29.13
C GLU A 439 49.02 -3.94 -27.81
N GLN A 440 48.30 -5.06 -27.81
CA GLN A 440 48.38 -6.04 -26.69
C GLN A 440 47.83 -7.42 -27.07
N ARG A 441 47.97 -7.81 -28.34
CA ARG A 441 47.52 -9.13 -28.84
C ARG A 441 48.64 -10.11 -29.20
N GLU A 442 49.91 -9.78 -28.93
CA GLU A 442 51.03 -10.69 -29.23
C GLU A 442 51.75 -11.28 -28.01
N ALA A 443 51.44 -10.87 -26.77
CA ALA A 443 52.19 -11.34 -25.59
C ALA A 443 51.57 -12.52 -24.82
N ARG A 444 50.54 -13.21 -25.35
CA ARG A 444 49.91 -14.37 -24.67
C ARG A 444 49.92 -15.68 -25.49
N GLY A 445 50.59 -15.70 -26.63
CA GLY A 445 50.76 -16.91 -27.46
C GLY A 445 52.04 -17.72 -27.17
N ALA A 446 53.04 -17.12 -26.51
CA ALA A 446 54.38 -17.73 -26.40
C ALA A 446 54.64 -18.50 -25.09
N SER A 447 53.81 -18.39 -24.05
CA SER A 447 54.09 -19.06 -22.74
C SER A 447 53.36 -20.40 -22.55
N ARG A 448 52.80 -21.00 -23.60
CA ARG A 448 52.09 -22.29 -23.55
C ARG A 448 52.77 -23.43 -24.32
N GLN A 449 53.93 -23.19 -24.94
CA GLN A 449 54.69 -24.21 -25.66
C GLN A 449 55.94 -24.74 -24.93
N GLU A 450 56.31 -24.20 -23.75
CA GLU A 450 57.47 -24.67 -22.98
C GLU A 450 57.14 -25.51 -21.75
N ALA A 451 55.86 -25.75 -21.44
CA ALA A 451 55.43 -26.57 -20.29
C ALA A 451 54.98 -28.01 -20.66
N GLN A 452 55.34 -28.50 -21.86
CA GLN A 452 54.97 -29.83 -22.36
C GLN A 452 56.16 -30.64 -22.89
N ARG A 453 57.38 -30.38 -22.38
CA ARG A 453 58.57 -31.19 -22.67
C ARG A 453 59.26 -31.84 -21.48
N GLU A 454 58.78 -31.65 -20.25
CA GLU A 454 59.25 -32.41 -19.08
C GLU A 454 58.10 -32.66 -18.09
N ALA A 455 57.30 -33.71 -18.35
CA ALA A 455 56.56 -34.54 -17.38
C ALA A 455 55.58 -35.48 -18.11
#